data_AF-A0A352DY01-F1
#
_entry.id   AF-A0A352DY01-F1
#
_cell.length_a   1.000
_cell.length_b   1.000
_cell.length_c   1.000
_cell.angle_alpha   90.00
_cell.angle_beta   90.00
_cell.angle_gamma   90.00
#
_symmetry.space_group_name_H-M   'P 1'
#
loop_
_entity.id
_entity.type
_entity.pdbx_description
1 polymer ?
#
loop_
_entity_poly.entity_id
_entity_poly.type
_entity_poly.pdbx_seq_one_letter_code
_entity_poly.pdbx_strand_id
1 'polypeptide(L)'
;MGPGALVGGIACGALAIAVGCLGVDCASTAGPVAPSAGRHLGPADIGRAVVSAIRCRCDRLAADVVAASGLCGAVSDRDRALVWNEPTLDGEQALSLAGNRFSIFLPVLQELGPEAASHLGTCTGILDFVKLETIDAATALALAGTHEALRFHAITELDAVTARGLARSSCTLKLDGLADLAPGVAAALARHHGTLSLNGLAEISAEEADHLADHEGALCLNGVRRLSDAAARALARSRHGLHLNSVETLSVEAAAALASHTGWCLDCSGLVWLEPDAVCALSAHARSGREILVRLSGLADPPHAEATAREIAVRGAGVDAEY
;
A
#
# COMPACT_ATOMS: atom_id res chain seq x y z
N MET A 1 -63.91 23.25 26.73
CA MET A 1 -63.38 23.05 28.10
C MET A 1 -62.50 21.81 28.02
N GLY A 2 -61.19 21.78 28.20
CA GLY A 2 -60.17 22.64 28.79
C GLY A 2 -58.82 21.91 28.56
N PRO A 3 -57.67 22.52 28.89
CA PRO A 3 -56.44 22.40 28.09
C PRO A 3 -55.29 21.67 28.83
N GLY A 4 -54.15 21.46 28.15
CA GLY A 4 -52.85 21.29 28.83
C GLY A 4 -51.82 20.41 28.09
N ALA A 5 -50.83 21.05 27.49
CA ALA A 5 -49.57 20.44 27.04
C ALA A 5 -48.63 20.20 28.23
N LEU A 6 -47.75 19.19 28.16
CA LEU A 6 -46.39 19.24 28.71
C LEU A 6 -45.52 18.09 28.18
N VAL A 7 -44.36 18.51 27.67
CA VAL A 7 -43.22 17.74 27.16
C VAL A 7 -42.45 17.13 28.35
N GLY A 8 -41.90 15.92 28.21
CA GLY A 8 -41.08 15.33 29.26
C GLY A 8 -40.20 14.15 28.83
N GLY A 9 -38.91 14.42 28.60
CA GLY A 9 -37.80 13.63 29.16
C GLY A 9 -37.41 12.31 28.48
N ILE A 10 -36.58 12.38 27.43
CA ILE A 10 -35.52 11.39 27.19
C ILE A 10 -34.28 11.90 27.93
N ALA A 11 -33.84 11.23 29.00
CA ALA A 11 -32.48 11.39 29.52
C ALA A 11 -32.06 10.29 30.53
N CYS A 12 -30.85 9.78 30.30
CA CYS A 12 -29.86 9.39 31.32
C CYS A 12 -30.23 8.27 32.31
N GLY A 13 -30.09 7.01 31.86
CA GLY A 13 -30.11 5.84 32.75
C GLY A 13 -28.91 4.90 32.65
N ALA A 14 -28.04 5.00 31.64
CA ALA A 14 -26.99 4.00 31.40
C ALA A 14 -25.59 4.59 31.11
N LEU A 15 -25.34 5.82 31.56
CA LEU A 15 -24.02 6.46 31.54
C LEU A 15 -23.58 6.85 32.98
N ALA A 16 -23.80 5.93 33.93
CA ALA A 16 -23.51 6.15 35.35
C ALA A 16 -22.67 5.01 35.99
N ILE A 17 -21.87 4.29 35.20
CA ILE A 17 -20.92 3.27 35.74
C ILE A 17 -19.44 3.66 35.50
N ALA A 18 -19.15 4.76 34.80
CA ALA A 18 -17.75 5.15 34.49
C ALA A 18 -17.27 6.48 35.09
N VAL A 19 -17.90 6.99 36.17
CA VAL A 19 -17.48 8.26 36.83
C VAL A 19 -17.04 8.03 38.29
N GLY A 20 -16.81 6.78 38.71
CA GLY A 20 -16.47 6.46 40.11
C GLY A 20 -14.99 6.42 40.50
N CYS A 21 -14.03 6.52 39.56
CA CYS A 21 -12.63 6.14 39.89
C CYS A 21 -11.56 7.23 39.73
N LEU A 22 -11.87 8.47 39.38
CA LEU A 22 -10.85 9.53 39.30
C LEU A 22 -11.36 10.81 39.96
N GLY A 23 -11.17 10.89 41.27
CA GLY A 23 -11.46 12.07 42.07
C GLY A 23 -10.56 13.25 41.68
N VAL A 24 -11.08 14.15 40.85
CA VAL A 24 -10.45 15.44 40.54
C VAL A 24 -11.51 16.53 40.62
N ASP A 25 -11.32 17.46 41.57
CA ASP A 25 -12.16 18.62 41.81
C ASP A 25 -12.20 19.56 40.59
N CYS A 26 -13.37 19.67 39.95
CA CYS A 26 -13.64 20.62 38.89
C CYS A 26 -14.03 22.00 39.47
N ALA A 27 -13.06 22.78 39.93
CA ALA A 27 -13.34 24.12 40.44
C ALA A 27 -12.24 25.17 40.17
N SER A 28 -11.56 25.18 39.01
CA SER A 28 -10.83 26.39 38.57
C SER A 28 -10.33 26.34 37.12
N THR A 29 -11.19 26.50 36.11
CA THR A 29 -10.81 27.07 34.81
C THR A 29 -12.06 27.36 33.99
N ALA A 30 -12.76 28.45 34.29
CA ALA A 30 -13.77 29.01 33.41
C ALA A 30 -13.45 30.50 33.21
N GLY A 31 -12.80 30.83 32.09
CA GLY A 31 -12.78 32.19 31.57
C GLY A 31 -14.10 32.50 30.85
N PRO A 32 -14.54 33.77 30.78
CA PRO A 32 -15.89 34.11 30.36
C PRO A 32 -16.05 33.99 28.83
N VAL A 33 -17.04 33.20 28.40
CA VAL A 33 -17.52 33.18 27.00
C VAL A 33 -18.78 34.05 26.94
N ALA A 34 -18.74 35.09 26.12
CA ALA A 34 -19.88 35.97 25.86
C ALA A 34 -21.01 35.24 25.09
N PRO A 35 -22.29 35.60 25.29
CA PRO A 35 -23.40 34.91 24.66
C PRO A 35 -23.66 35.47 23.26
N SER A 36 -23.66 34.63 22.23
CA SER A 36 -24.34 34.97 20.98
C SER A 36 -25.05 33.76 20.36
N ALA A 37 -26.37 33.97 20.21
CA ALA A 37 -27.32 33.38 19.27
C ALA A 37 -27.40 31.85 19.15
N GLY A 38 -28.55 31.33 19.58
CA GLY A 38 -28.89 29.91 19.57
C GLY A 38 -28.96 29.29 18.18
N ARG A 39 -28.39 28.09 18.09
CA ARG A 39 -28.82 27.03 17.17
C ARG A 39 -29.17 25.81 18.02
N HIS A 40 -30.42 25.37 17.94
CA HIS A 40 -30.84 24.08 18.50
C HIS A 40 -30.13 22.97 17.72
N LEU A 41 -29.19 22.29 18.36
CA LEU A 41 -28.53 21.09 17.82
C LEU A 41 -29.50 19.91 17.90
N GLY A 42 -29.70 19.20 16.78
CA GLY A 42 -30.56 18.03 16.74
C GLY A 42 -29.92 16.80 17.42
N PRO A 43 -30.68 15.73 17.72
CA PRO A 43 -30.16 14.51 18.36
C PRO A 43 -28.99 13.87 17.61
N ALA A 44 -28.95 14.01 16.27
CA ALA A 44 -27.86 13.53 15.42
C ALA A 44 -26.58 14.38 15.57
N ASP A 45 -26.69 15.66 15.87
CA ASP A 45 -25.55 16.56 16.07
C ASP A 45 -24.95 16.38 17.47
N ILE A 46 -25.79 16.05 18.46
CA ILE A 46 -25.35 15.62 19.79
C ILE A 46 -24.59 14.29 19.69
N GLY A 47 -25.08 13.34 18.88
CA GLY A 47 -24.38 12.08 18.60
C GLY A 47 -22.99 12.30 17.98
N ARG A 48 -22.88 13.17 16.97
CA ARG A 48 -21.57 13.52 16.36
C ARG A 48 -20.67 14.28 17.31
N ALA A 49 -21.21 15.17 18.15
CA ALA A 49 -20.44 15.89 19.15
C ALA A 49 -19.93 14.97 20.26
N VAL A 50 -20.70 13.97 20.67
CA VAL A 50 -20.30 12.95 21.65
C VAL A 50 -19.25 12.00 21.06
N VAL A 51 -19.43 11.52 19.82
CA VAL A 51 -18.43 10.70 19.13
C VAL A 51 -17.14 11.49 18.90
N SER A 52 -17.24 12.76 18.52
CA SER A 52 -16.09 13.66 18.36
C SER A 52 -15.40 13.96 19.70
N ALA A 53 -16.15 14.11 20.79
CA ALA A 53 -15.62 14.32 22.13
C ALA A 53 -14.98 13.05 22.72
N ILE A 54 -15.53 11.86 22.45
CA ILE A 54 -14.93 10.57 22.79
C ILE A 54 -13.64 10.39 21.98
N ARG A 55 -13.67 10.66 20.67
CA ARG A 55 -12.49 10.61 19.79
C ARG A 55 -11.40 11.56 20.25
N CYS A 56 -11.73 12.82 20.56
CA CYS A 56 -10.77 13.80 21.07
C CYS A 56 -10.24 13.47 22.47
N ARG A 57 -11.02 12.75 23.28
CA ARG A 57 -10.59 12.29 24.62
C ARG A 57 -9.75 11.01 24.53
N CYS A 58 -10.01 10.13 23.57
CA CYS A 58 -9.14 9.00 23.20
C CYS A 58 -7.83 9.47 22.60
N ASP A 59 -7.84 10.50 21.73
CA ASP A 59 -6.62 11.12 21.19
C ASP A 59 -5.76 11.74 22.30
N ARG A 60 -6.41 12.38 23.30
CA ARG A 60 -5.72 12.91 24.49
C ARG A 60 -5.23 11.82 25.43
N LEU A 61 -6.02 10.79 25.68
CA LEU A 61 -5.62 9.63 26.51
C LEU A 61 -4.51 8.82 25.85
N ALA A 62 -4.51 8.67 24.52
CA ALA A 62 -3.42 8.04 23.78
C ALA A 62 -2.14 8.90 23.86
N ALA A 63 -2.24 10.22 23.75
CA ALA A 63 -1.11 11.12 23.96
C ALA A 63 -0.59 11.08 25.41
N ASP A 64 -1.48 10.99 26.41
CA ASP A 64 -1.13 10.96 27.82
C ASP A 64 -0.56 9.59 28.28
N VAL A 65 -1.04 8.47 27.72
CA VAL A 65 -0.47 7.13 27.92
C VAL A 65 0.92 7.04 27.27
N VAL A 66 1.09 7.63 26.08
CA VAL A 66 2.39 7.74 25.42
C VAL A 66 3.36 8.61 26.22
N ALA A 67 2.89 9.72 26.82
CA ALA A 67 3.69 10.54 27.73
C ALA A 67 4.08 9.80 29.03
N ALA A 68 3.19 8.95 29.56
CA ALA A 68 3.46 8.13 30.74
C ALA A 68 4.45 6.97 30.46
N SER A 69 4.58 6.54 29.20
CA SER A 69 5.49 5.46 28.78
C SER A 69 6.95 5.89 28.49
N GLY A 70 7.31 7.15 28.75
CA GLY A 70 8.72 7.60 28.69
C GLY A 70 9.30 7.75 27.28
N LEU A 71 8.47 7.82 26.23
CA LEU A 71 8.91 8.06 24.86
C LEU A 71 9.18 9.56 24.64
N CYS A 72 10.35 10.04 25.07
CA CYS A 72 10.83 11.40 24.81
C CYS A 72 11.57 11.45 23.47
N GLY A 73 11.14 12.33 22.58
CA GLY A 73 11.86 12.68 21.36
C GLY A 73 10.98 13.48 20.41
N ALA A 74 11.23 14.78 20.30
CA ALA A 74 10.63 15.63 19.27
C ALA A 74 11.15 15.19 17.89
N VAL A 75 10.33 14.45 17.15
CA VAL A 75 10.57 14.04 15.77
C VAL A 75 9.31 14.35 14.98
N SER A 76 9.48 14.89 13.78
CA SER A 76 8.44 15.15 12.77
C SER A 76 7.34 14.08 12.82
N ASP A 77 6.07 14.50 12.94
CA ASP A 77 4.89 13.62 13.04
C ASP A 77 4.79 12.60 11.90
N ARG A 78 5.50 12.77 10.76
CA ARG A 78 5.49 11.79 9.67
C ARG A 78 6.38 10.56 9.89
N ASP A 79 7.33 10.62 10.81
CA ASP A 79 8.35 9.56 11.00
C ASP A 79 8.11 8.71 12.25
N ARG A 80 7.01 8.93 12.99
CA ARG A 80 6.66 8.04 14.10
C ARG A 80 6.13 6.73 13.49
N ALA A 81 6.90 5.67 13.62
CA ALA A 81 6.44 4.31 13.39
C ALA A 81 6.15 3.64 14.74
N LEU A 82 5.01 2.99 14.86
CA LEU A 82 4.72 2.10 15.98
C LEU A 82 5.35 0.74 15.70
N VAL A 83 6.01 0.16 16.69
CA VAL A 83 6.60 -1.17 16.56
C VAL A 83 5.90 -2.12 17.51
N TRP A 84 5.35 -3.20 16.97
CA TRP A 84 4.73 -4.28 17.73
C TRP A 84 5.66 -5.50 17.81
N ASN A 85 6.21 -5.76 18.99
CA ASN A 85 7.24 -6.79 19.19
C ASN A 85 6.70 -8.09 19.79
N GLU A 86 5.38 -8.33 19.76
CA GLU A 86 4.80 -9.59 20.21
C GLU A 86 4.41 -10.48 19.03
N PRO A 87 4.52 -11.82 19.16
CA PRO A 87 4.27 -12.76 18.07
C PRO A 87 2.79 -12.89 17.70
N THR A 88 1.90 -12.46 18.59
CA THR A 88 0.46 -12.47 18.42
C THR A 88 -0.11 -11.07 18.66
N LEU A 89 -1.26 -10.79 18.05
CA LEU A 89 -2.02 -9.56 18.27
C LEU A 89 -3.49 -9.92 18.43
N ASP A 90 -4.03 -9.73 19.64
CA ASP A 90 -5.44 -9.96 19.92
C ASP A 90 -6.33 -8.77 19.49
N GLY A 91 -7.65 -8.95 19.59
CA GLY A 91 -8.62 -7.93 19.21
C GLY A 91 -8.53 -6.65 20.05
N GLU A 92 -8.32 -6.73 21.37
CA GLU A 92 -8.24 -5.56 22.25
C GLU A 92 -6.95 -4.75 22.01
N GLN A 93 -5.84 -5.45 21.82
CA GLN A 93 -4.55 -4.85 21.45
C GLN A 93 -4.65 -4.18 20.09
N ALA A 94 -5.23 -4.84 19.09
CA ALA A 94 -5.44 -4.26 17.78
C ALA A 94 -6.40 -3.06 17.82
N LEU A 95 -7.42 -3.10 18.68
CA LEU A 95 -8.34 -1.98 18.89
C LEU A 95 -7.62 -0.74 19.42
N SER A 96 -6.60 -0.90 20.28
CA SER A 96 -5.77 0.22 20.74
C SER A 96 -4.94 0.86 19.62
N LEU A 97 -4.67 0.11 18.54
CA LEU A 97 -3.97 0.57 17.35
C LEU A 97 -4.93 1.10 16.27
N ALA A 98 -6.25 0.90 16.42
CA ALA A 98 -7.24 1.24 15.41
C ALA A 98 -7.27 2.75 15.10
N GLY A 99 -7.50 3.09 13.83
CA GLY A 99 -7.60 4.47 13.35
C GLY A 99 -6.29 5.24 13.37
N ASN A 100 -5.16 4.56 13.61
CA ASN A 100 -3.86 5.19 13.63
C ASN A 100 -3.42 5.60 12.22
N ARG A 101 -2.81 6.78 12.11
CA ARG A 101 -2.30 7.32 10.84
C ARG A 101 -0.81 7.04 10.62
N PHE A 102 -0.11 6.61 11.66
CA PHE A 102 1.29 6.27 11.64
C PHE A 102 1.51 4.88 11.03
N SER A 103 2.72 4.64 10.54
CA SER A 103 3.13 3.31 10.09
C SER A 103 3.26 2.37 11.29
N ILE A 104 2.79 1.12 11.14
CA ILE A 104 2.88 0.09 12.16
C ILE A 104 3.75 -1.03 11.60
N PHE A 105 4.86 -1.27 12.30
CA PHE A 105 5.82 -2.31 12.00
C PHE A 105 5.59 -3.50 12.94
N LEU A 106 5.36 -4.68 12.37
CA LEU A 106 5.05 -5.92 13.09
C LEU A 106 6.14 -6.96 12.77
N PRO A 107 7.38 -6.77 13.27
CA PRO A 107 8.54 -7.55 12.86
C PRO A 107 8.49 -9.02 13.24
N VAL A 108 7.78 -9.36 14.31
CA VAL A 108 7.78 -10.71 14.88
C VAL A 108 6.41 -11.36 14.91
N LEU A 109 5.37 -10.68 14.41
CA LEU A 109 4.02 -11.20 14.35
C LEU A 109 3.97 -12.41 13.42
N GLN A 110 3.50 -13.54 13.95
CA GLN A 110 3.38 -14.81 13.23
C GLN A 110 1.92 -15.16 12.97
N GLU A 111 1.00 -14.69 13.81
CA GLU A 111 -0.43 -15.00 13.71
C GLU A 111 -1.27 -13.73 13.76
N LEU A 112 -2.24 -13.63 12.85
CA LEU A 112 -3.19 -12.52 12.79
C LEU A 112 -4.60 -13.05 12.53
N GLY A 113 -5.47 -12.90 13.52
CA GLY A 113 -6.88 -13.23 13.40
C GLY A 113 -7.70 -12.15 12.67
N PRO A 114 -8.89 -12.50 12.14
CA PRO A 114 -9.73 -11.58 11.37
C PRO A 114 -10.25 -10.39 12.20
N GLU A 115 -10.46 -10.57 13.51
CA GLU A 115 -10.87 -9.48 14.41
C GLU A 115 -9.77 -8.42 14.55
N ALA A 116 -8.55 -8.85 14.88
CA ALA A 116 -7.39 -7.96 14.95
C ALA A 116 -7.11 -7.28 13.60
N ALA A 117 -7.20 -8.04 12.51
CA ALA A 117 -7.07 -7.53 11.16
C ALA A 117 -8.12 -6.45 10.83
N SER A 118 -9.35 -6.57 11.33
CA SER A 118 -10.40 -5.58 11.09
C SER A 118 -10.08 -4.23 11.74
N HIS A 119 -9.45 -4.24 12.91
CA HIS A 119 -8.98 -3.03 13.59
C HIS A 119 -7.78 -2.44 12.87
N LEU A 120 -6.80 -3.27 12.51
CA LEU A 120 -5.66 -2.84 11.69
C LEU A 120 -6.12 -2.26 10.35
N GLY A 121 -7.18 -2.80 9.75
CA GLY A 121 -7.85 -2.33 8.54
C GLY A 121 -8.33 -0.88 8.60
N THR A 122 -8.50 -0.31 9.80
CA THR A 122 -8.88 1.10 9.97
C THR A 122 -7.69 2.06 10.00
N CYS A 123 -6.47 1.55 10.10
CA CYS A 123 -5.26 2.35 10.07
C CYS A 123 -5.02 2.92 8.67
N THR A 124 -4.41 4.09 8.57
CA THR A 124 -4.12 4.70 7.25
C THR A 124 -2.64 4.70 6.89
N GLY A 125 -1.76 4.37 7.83
CA GLY A 125 -0.32 4.27 7.58
C GLY A 125 0.06 2.99 6.83
N ILE A 126 1.36 2.70 6.82
CA ILE A 126 1.89 1.44 6.30
C ILE A 126 1.73 0.35 7.37
N LEU A 127 1.25 -0.82 6.97
CA LEU A 127 1.34 -2.04 7.79
C LEU A 127 2.40 -2.95 7.21
N ASP A 128 3.39 -3.28 8.03
CA ASP A 128 4.58 -4.01 7.58
C ASP A 128 4.77 -5.28 8.42
N PHE A 129 4.52 -6.43 7.78
CA PHE A 129 4.54 -7.76 8.36
C PHE A 129 5.77 -8.52 7.87
N VAL A 130 6.76 -8.67 8.74
CA VAL A 130 8.05 -9.28 8.38
C VAL A 130 8.01 -10.80 8.48
N LYS A 131 7.38 -11.35 9.51
CA LYS A 131 7.37 -12.80 9.82
C LYS A 131 6.02 -13.49 9.68
N LEU A 132 5.02 -12.79 9.16
CA LEU A 132 3.70 -13.37 8.92
C LEU A 132 3.76 -14.24 7.66
N GLU A 133 3.80 -15.56 7.85
CA GLU A 133 3.98 -16.53 6.76
C GLU A 133 2.66 -16.88 6.06
N THR A 134 1.54 -16.84 6.79
CA THR A 134 0.23 -17.23 6.26
C THR A 134 -0.86 -16.29 6.74
N ILE A 135 -1.85 -16.04 5.89
CA ILE A 135 -3.11 -15.38 6.24
C ILE A 135 -4.26 -16.13 5.56
N ASP A 136 -5.43 -16.13 6.20
CA ASP A 136 -6.64 -16.66 5.58
C ASP A 136 -7.39 -15.57 4.79
N ALA A 137 -8.40 -15.98 4.03
CA ALA A 137 -9.20 -15.08 3.23
C ALA A 137 -10.01 -14.06 4.05
N ALA A 138 -10.38 -14.38 5.29
CA ALA A 138 -11.15 -13.48 6.14
C ALA A 138 -10.27 -12.36 6.69
N THR A 139 -9.06 -12.69 7.14
CA THR A 139 -7.99 -11.78 7.54
C THR A 139 -7.56 -10.89 6.37
N ALA A 140 -7.32 -11.48 5.19
CA ALA A 140 -6.99 -10.71 3.99
C ALA A 140 -8.07 -9.69 3.63
N LEU A 141 -9.34 -10.08 3.73
CA LEU A 141 -10.47 -9.18 3.50
C LEU A 141 -10.59 -8.09 4.58
N ALA A 142 -10.34 -8.43 5.83
CA ALA A 142 -10.40 -7.48 6.95
C ALA A 142 -9.28 -6.42 6.88
N LEU A 143 -8.13 -6.78 6.30
CA LEU A 143 -7.03 -5.85 5.99
C LEU A 143 -7.29 -4.99 4.74
N ALA A 144 -8.40 -5.17 4.02
CA ALA A 144 -8.71 -4.39 2.82
C ALA A 144 -9.19 -2.96 3.14
N GLY A 145 -8.39 -2.23 3.91
CA GLY A 145 -8.62 -0.87 4.38
C GLY A 145 -7.98 0.20 3.51
N THR A 146 -7.97 1.43 4.03
CA THR A 146 -7.39 2.61 3.37
C THR A 146 -5.96 2.85 3.85
N HIS A 147 -5.13 1.81 3.80
CA HIS A 147 -3.71 1.90 4.14
C HIS A 147 -2.93 2.67 3.06
N GLU A 148 -1.76 3.17 3.42
CA GLU A 148 -0.78 3.62 2.43
C GLU A 148 -0.14 2.41 1.74
N ALA A 149 0.27 1.41 2.52
CA ALA A 149 0.80 0.16 2.00
C ALA A 149 0.57 -1.02 2.95
N LEU A 150 0.39 -2.21 2.37
CA LEU A 150 0.47 -3.50 3.03
C LEU A 150 1.74 -4.20 2.54
N ARG A 151 2.63 -4.56 3.46
CA ARG A 151 3.87 -5.26 3.12
C ARG A 151 3.92 -6.61 3.81
N PHE A 152 4.06 -7.66 3.00
CA PHE A 152 4.26 -9.01 3.46
C PHE A 152 5.59 -9.52 2.91
N HIS A 153 6.51 -9.83 3.81
CA HIS A 153 7.85 -10.28 3.45
C HIS A 153 7.99 -11.81 3.44
N ALA A 154 7.19 -12.51 4.27
CA ALA A 154 7.34 -13.94 4.50
C ALA A 154 6.23 -14.81 3.87
N ILE A 155 5.22 -14.22 3.24
CA ILE A 155 4.19 -14.97 2.51
C ILE A 155 4.81 -15.53 1.22
N THR A 156 5.01 -16.84 1.18
CA THR A 156 5.62 -17.56 0.06
C THR A 156 4.60 -18.30 -0.80
N GLU A 157 3.44 -18.62 -0.23
CA GLU A 157 2.31 -19.26 -0.91
C GLU A 157 1.02 -18.49 -0.66
N LEU A 158 0.16 -18.41 -1.68
CA LEU A 158 -1.11 -17.69 -1.61
C LEU A 158 -2.15 -18.40 -2.47
N ASP A 159 -3.35 -18.59 -1.96
CA ASP A 159 -4.47 -19.09 -2.76
C ASP A 159 -5.27 -17.95 -3.41
N ALA A 160 -6.04 -18.28 -4.45
CA ALA A 160 -6.80 -17.29 -5.22
C ALA A 160 -7.92 -16.58 -4.43
N VAL A 161 -8.46 -17.19 -3.37
CA VAL A 161 -9.49 -16.58 -2.52
C VAL A 161 -8.86 -15.55 -1.59
N THR A 162 -7.73 -15.89 -0.98
CA THR A 162 -6.96 -14.99 -0.12
C THR A 162 -6.38 -13.82 -0.92
N ALA A 163 -5.83 -14.07 -2.11
CA ALA A 163 -5.38 -13.04 -3.04
C ALA A 163 -6.50 -12.07 -3.43
N ARG A 164 -7.72 -12.58 -3.64
CA ARG A 164 -8.90 -11.75 -3.92
C ARG A 164 -9.29 -10.88 -2.72
N GLY A 165 -9.12 -11.37 -1.49
CA GLY A 165 -9.28 -10.58 -0.28
C GLY A 165 -8.35 -9.37 -0.26
N LEU A 166 -7.05 -9.59 -0.50
CA LEU A 166 -6.04 -8.54 -0.56
C LEU A 166 -6.28 -7.54 -1.70
N ALA A 167 -6.69 -8.03 -2.87
CA ALA A 167 -6.93 -7.20 -4.06
C ALA A 167 -8.08 -6.18 -3.89
N ARG A 168 -8.93 -6.33 -2.87
CA ARG A 168 -9.98 -5.34 -2.55
C ARG A 168 -9.43 -4.06 -1.93
N SER A 169 -8.21 -4.09 -1.41
CA SER A 169 -7.52 -2.87 -0.99
C SER A 169 -7.12 -2.05 -2.23
N SER A 170 -6.97 -0.74 -2.06
CA SER A 170 -6.45 0.16 -3.10
C SER A 170 -5.09 0.76 -2.71
N CYS A 171 -4.45 0.21 -1.67
CA CYS A 171 -3.16 0.65 -1.18
C CYS A 171 -2.01 0.04 -2.00
N THR A 172 -0.77 0.39 -1.69
CA THR A 172 0.37 -0.36 -2.25
C THR A 172 0.44 -1.74 -1.61
N LEU A 173 0.32 -2.81 -2.39
CA LEU A 173 0.44 -4.18 -1.93
C LEU A 173 1.82 -4.75 -2.30
N LYS A 174 2.63 -5.10 -1.29
CA LYS A 174 3.91 -5.79 -1.49
C LYS A 174 3.83 -7.23 -1.03
N LEU A 175 4.03 -8.14 -1.97
CA LEU A 175 4.09 -9.59 -1.78
C LEU A 175 5.45 -10.09 -2.28
N ASP A 176 6.52 -9.43 -1.84
CA ASP A 176 7.89 -9.70 -2.31
C ASP A 176 8.45 -11.04 -1.79
N GLY A 177 7.73 -11.73 -0.89
CA GLY A 177 8.02 -13.10 -0.47
C GLY A 177 7.52 -14.19 -1.42
N LEU A 178 6.60 -13.87 -2.35
CA LEU A 178 6.07 -14.85 -3.30
C LEU A 178 7.15 -15.20 -4.33
N ALA A 179 7.55 -16.48 -4.35
CA ALA A 179 8.54 -17.01 -5.29
C ALA A 179 7.90 -17.62 -6.55
N ASP A 180 6.64 -18.04 -6.45
CA ASP A 180 5.85 -18.61 -7.53
C ASP A 180 4.45 -17.97 -7.56
N LEU A 181 3.82 -17.94 -8.73
CA LEU A 181 2.53 -17.30 -8.97
C LEU A 181 1.62 -18.23 -9.78
N ALA A 182 0.69 -18.91 -9.10
CA ALA A 182 -0.31 -19.68 -9.82
C ALA A 182 -1.23 -18.77 -10.67
N PRO A 183 -1.70 -19.21 -11.86
CA PRO A 183 -2.55 -18.39 -12.73
C PRO A 183 -3.80 -17.82 -12.05
N GLY A 184 -4.45 -18.61 -11.18
CA GLY A 184 -5.62 -18.16 -10.41
C GLY A 184 -5.30 -17.05 -9.41
N VAL A 185 -4.08 -17.00 -8.88
CA VAL A 185 -3.59 -15.94 -8.00
C VAL A 185 -3.26 -14.69 -8.81
N ALA A 186 -2.58 -14.84 -9.96
CA ALA A 186 -2.32 -13.75 -10.90
C ALA A 186 -3.63 -13.06 -11.31
N ALA A 187 -4.65 -13.83 -11.71
CA ALA A 187 -5.96 -13.32 -12.10
C ALA A 187 -6.70 -12.62 -10.95
N ALA A 188 -6.50 -13.05 -9.70
CA ALA A 188 -7.08 -12.41 -8.53
C ALA A 188 -6.38 -11.08 -8.20
N LEU A 189 -5.04 -11.07 -8.21
CA LEU A 189 -4.22 -9.89 -7.94
C LEU A 189 -4.33 -8.83 -9.05
N ALA A 190 -4.55 -9.22 -10.30
CA ALA A 190 -4.76 -8.28 -11.41
C ALA A 190 -5.96 -7.33 -11.16
N ARG A 191 -6.93 -7.73 -10.33
CA ARG A 191 -8.09 -6.90 -9.98
C ARG A 191 -7.79 -5.83 -8.92
N HIS A 192 -6.58 -5.81 -8.39
CA HIS A 192 -6.12 -4.76 -7.48
C HIS A 192 -5.93 -3.45 -8.27
N HIS A 193 -6.28 -2.31 -7.65
CA HIS A 193 -6.19 -0.99 -8.29
C HIS A 193 -5.08 -0.09 -7.71
N GLY A 194 -4.25 -0.63 -6.82
CA GLY A 194 -3.06 0.03 -6.27
C GLY A 194 -1.77 -0.48 -6.88
N THR A 195 -0.63 -0.01 -6.39
CA THR A 195 0.68 -0.52 -6.81
C THR A 195 0.86 -1.95 -6.29
N LEU A 196 1.15 -2.89 -7.19
CA LEU A 196 1.41 -4.29 -6.88
C LEU A 196 2.91 -4.60 -7.03
N SER A 197 3.53 -5.06 -5.95
CA SER A 197 4.93 -5.49 -5.93
C SER A 197 5.03 -7.00 -5.76
N LEU A 198 5.63 -7.65 -6.75
CA LEU A 198 5.90 -9.09 -6.83
C LEU A 198 7.39 -9.32 -7.11
N ASN A 199 8.27 -8.59 -6.41
CA ASN A 199 9.71 -8.65 -6.68
C ASN A 199 10.36 -9.96 -6.21
N GLY A 200 9.62 -10.84 -5.54
CA GLY A 200 10.09 -12.18 -5.18
C GLY A 200 10.09 -13.17 -6.35
N LEU A 201 9.32 -12.89 -7.41
CA LEU A 201 9.20 -13.77 -8.57
C LEU A 201 10.48 -13.73 -9.41
N ALA A 202 11.16 -14.87 -9.54
CA ALA A 202 12.37 -14.99 -10.37
C ALA A 202 12.06 -15.16 -11.86
N GLU A 203 10.88 -15.71 -12.17
CA GLU A 203 10.36 -15.94 -13.50
C GLU A 203 8.84 -15.72 -13.52
N ILE A 204 8.28 -15.53 -14.71
CA ILE A 204 6.84 -15.39 -14.92
C ILE A 204 6.47 -16.09 -16.23
N SER A 205 5.42 -16.89 -16.21
CA SER A 205 4.88 -17.55 -17.39
C SER A 205 4.11 -16.56 -18.29
N ALA A 206 3.87 -16.96 -19.54
CA ALA A 206 3.05 -16.16 -20.44
C ALA A 206 1.60 -16.04 -19.96
N GLU A 207 1.07 -17.06 -19.26
CA GLU A 207 -0.31 -17.07 -18.74
C GLU A 207 -0.45 -16.13 -17.53
N GLU A 208 0.50 -16.16 -16.60
CA GLU A 208 0.56 -15.21 -15.48
C GLU A 208 0.69 -13.77 -15.97
N ALA A 209 1.60 -13.53 -16.92
CA ALA A 209 1.78 -12.23 -17.54
C ALA A 209 0.51 -11.74 -18.26
N ASP A 210 -0.24 -12.64 -18.90
CA ASP A 210 -1.51 -12.32 -19.57
C ASP A 210 -2.56 -11.80 -18.58
N HIS A 211 -2.68 -12.45 -17.42
CA HIS A 211 -3.54 -11.99 -16.33
C HIS A 211 -3.06 -10.66 -15.72
N LEU A 212 -1.77 -10.53 -15.43
CA LEU A 212 -1.23 -9.30 -14.83
C LEU A 212 -1.26 -8.10 -15.80
N ALA A 213 -1.36 -8.32 -17.11
CA ALA A 213 -1.53 -7.25 -18.09
C ALA A 213 -2.82 -6.45 -17.90
N ASP A 214 -3.85 -7.06 -17.29
CA ASP A 214 -5.12 -6.41 -16.97
C ASP A 214 -5.05 -5.58 -15.66
N HIS A 215 -3.91 -5.59 -14.97
CA HIS A 215 -3.74 -4.85 -13.72
C HIS A 215 -3.82 -3.33 -13.92
N GLU A 216 -4.69 -2.70 -13.13
CA GLU A 216 -4.91 -1.26 -13.14
C GLU A 216 -4.09 -0.55 -12.07
N GLY A 217 -2.77 -0.63 -12.18
CA GLY A 217 -1.83 -0.06 -11.21
C GLY A 217 -0.38 -0.25 -11.63
N ALA A 218 0.55 0.35 -10.89
CA ALA A 218 1.97 0.13 -11.13
C ALA A 218 2.33 -1.33 -10.76
N LEU A 219 2.95 -2.05 -11.69
CA LEU A 219 3.37 -3.43 -11.50
C LEU A 219 4.90 -3.50 -11.37
N CYS A 220 5.38 -3.95 -10.21
CA CYS A 220 6.80 -4.16 -9.95
C CYS A 220 7.13 -5.66 -10.01
N LEU A 221 7.93 -6.03 -11.00
CA LEU A 221 8.46 -7.38 -11.25
C LEU A 221 9.99 -7.35 -11.26
N ASN A 222 10.58 -6.63 -10.31
CA ASN A 222 12.03 -6.43 -10.24
C ASN A 222 12.78 -7.69 -9.76
N GLY A 223 12.13 -8.82 -9.53
CA GLY A 223 12.78 -10.11 -9.30
C GLY A 223 13.00 -10.90 -10.59
N VAL A 224 12.23 -10.60 -11.64
CA VAL A 224 12.20 -11.41 -12.86
C VAL A 224 13.50 -11.18 -13.62
N ARG A 225 14.30 -12.25 -13.77
CA ARG A 225 15.60 -12.18 -14.46
C ARG A 225 15.51 -12.52 -15.94
N ARG A 226 14.56 -13.38 -16.31
CA ARG A 226 14.33 -13.82 -17.69
C ARG A 226 12.88 -13.60 -18.05
N LEU A 227 12.67 -13.04 -19.23
CA LEU A 227 11.34 -12.77 -19.76
C LEU A 227 11.23 -13.39 -21.15
N SER A 228 10.24 -14.27 -21.33
CA SER A 228 9.96 -14.87 -22.64
C SER A 228 9.27 -13.86 -23.56
N ASP A 229 9.39 -14.02 -24.88
CA ASP A 229 8.73 -13.15 -25.86
C ASP A 229 7.20 -13.12 -25.72
N ALA A 230 6.62 -14.23 -25.23
CA ALA A 230 5.19 -14.33 -24.98
C ALA A 230 4.80 -13.53 -23.72
N ALA A 231 5.55 -13.66 -22.63
CA ALA A 231 5.34 -12.88 -21.42
C ALA A 231 5.58 -11.37 -21.67
N ALA A 232 6.62 -11.01 -22.42
CA ALA A 232 6.89 -9.63 -22.81
C ALA A 232 5.73 -9.01 -23.62
N ARG A 233 5.16 -9.75 -24.59
CA ARG A 233 3.98 -9.32 -25.34
C ARG A 233 2.76 -9.14 -24.46
N ALA A 234 2.53 -10.04 -23.51
CA ALA A 234 1.43 -9.92 -22.57
C ALA A 234 1.60 -8.66 -21.70
N LEU A 235 2.74 -8.51 -21.02
CA LEU A 235 3.02 -7.37 -20.13
C LEU A 235 3.00 -6.02 -20.87
N ALA A 236 3.44 -5.98 -22.14
CA ALA A 236 3.39 -4.77 -22.94
C ALA A 236 1.96 -4.21 -23.12
N ARG A 237 0.91 -5.05 -23.01
CA ARG A 237 -0.48 -4.58 -23.07
C ARG A 237 -0.91 -3.78 -21.84
N SER A 238 -0.16 -3.86 -20.73
CA SER A 238 -0.44 -3.05 -19.55
C SER A 238 -0.45 -1.56 -19.91
N ARG A 239 -1.35 -0.82 -19.26
CA ARG A 239 -1.55 0.62 -19.48
C ARG A 239 -0.98 1.48 -18.35
N HIS A 240 -0.29 0.86 -17.39
CA HIS A 240 0.23 1.49 -16.20
C HIS A 240 1.74 1.26 -16.09
N GLY A 241 2.37 1.74 -15.02
CA GLY A 241 3.82 1.59 -14.83
C GLY A 241 4.23 0.12 -14.74
N LEU A 242 5.28 -0.25 -15.47
CA LEU A 242 5.87 -1.59 -15.46
C LEU A 242 7.35 -1.48 -15.09
N HIS A 243 7.76 -2.15 -14.02
CA HIS A 243 9.15 -2.18 -13.54
C HIS A 243 9.71 -3.60 -13.65
N LEU A 244 10.81 -3.74 -14.40
CA LEU A 244 11.50 -4.98 -14.76
C LEU A 244 13.02 -4.82 -14.52
N ASN A 245 13.39 -4.27 -13.37
CA ASN A 245 14.75 -3.79 -13.10
C ASN A 245 15.80 -4.89 -12.85
N SER A 246 15.44 -6.16 -12.92
CA SER A 246 16.40 -7.28 -12.86
C SER A 246 16.44 -8.12 -14.13
N VAL A 247 15.72 -7.74 -15.18
CA VAL A 247 15.83 -8.43 -16.46
C VAL A 247 17.19 -8.12 -17.06
N GLU A 248 18.05 -9.13 -17.17
CA GLU A 248 19.44 -8.96 -17.59
C GLU A 248 19.59 -8.86 -19.12
N THR A 249 18.75 -9.60 -19.84
CA THR A 249 18.77 -9.72 -21.31
C THR A 249 17.36 -9.82 -21.89
N LEU A 250 17.15 -9.28 -23.09
CA LEU A 250 15.93 -9.46 -23.88
C LEU A 250 16.27 -9.90 -25.30
N SER A 251 15.42 -10.73 -25.89
CA SER A 251 15.41 -10.98 -27.33
C SER A 251 14.96 -9.73 -28.09
N VAL A 252 15.20 -9.70 -29.40
CA VAL A 252 14.72 -8.62 -30.28
C VAL A 252 13.18 -8.57 -30.25
N GLU A 253 12.52 -9.72 -30.23
CA GLU A 253 11.07 -9.86 -30.17
C GLU A 253 10.49 -9.34 -28.85
N ALA A 254 11.10 -9.68 -27.71
CA ALA A 254 10.67 -9.21 -26.41
C ALA A 254 10.90 -7.69 -26.25
N ALA A 255 12.05 -7.20 -26.72
CA ALA A 255 12.37 -5.77 -26.75
C ALA A 255 11.37 -4.99 -27.62
N ALA A 256 11.05 -5.49 -28.83
CA ALA A 256 10.05 -4.89 -29.70
C ALA A 256 8.63 -4.93 -29.11
N ALA A 257 8.29 -6.01 -28.41
CA ALA A 257 7.03 -6.11 -27.69
C ALA A 257 6.94 -5.06 -26.57
N LEU A 258 7.94 -4.97 -25.70
CA LEU A 258 7.97 -3.97 -24.62
C LEU A 258 8.03 -2.53 -25.16
N ALA A 259 8.65 -2.31 -26.32
CA ALA A 259 8.63 -1.04 -27.04
C ALA A 259 7.22 -0.67 -27.58
N SER A 260 6.22 -1.54 -27.47
CA SER A 260 4.82 -1.19 -27.76
C SER A 260 4.03 -0.80 -26.52
N HIS A 261 4.63 -0.91 -25.33
CA HIS A 261 3.99 -0.60 -24.06
C HIS A 261 3.47 0.84 -24.02
N THR A 262 2.27 1.05 -23.48
CA THR A 262 1.59 2.36 -23.49
C THR A 262 1.38 2.96 -22.10
N GLY A 263 1.92 2.35 -21.06
CA GLY A 263 1.87 2.89 -19.71
C GLY A 263 2.77 4.10 -19.52
N TRP A 264 2.66 4.74 -18.35
CA TRP A 264 3.39 5.96 -18.03
C TRP A 264 4.86 5.72 -17.67
N CYS A 265 5.29 4.48 -17.39
CA CYS A 265 6.67 4.13 -17.12
C CYS A 265 6.96 2.69 -17.54
N LEU A 266 8.11 2.49 -18.18
CA LEU A 266 8.72 1.18 -18.43
C LEU A 266 10.15 1.25 -17.89
N ASP A 267 10.40 0.70 -16.72
CA ASP A 267 11.74 0.66 -16.13
C ASP A 267 12.36 -0.71 -16.40
N CYS A 268 13.46 -0.73 -17.16
CA CYS A 268 14.24 -1.92 -17.46
C CYS A 268 15.73 -1.63 -17.17
N SER A 269 16.00 -0.90 -16.10
CA SER A 269 17.34 -0.41 -15.76
C SER A 269 18.36 -1.52 -15.46
N GLY A 270 17.92 -2.75 -15.21
CA GLY A 270 18.77 -3.92 -14.96
C GLY A 270 19.36 -4.60 -16.19
N LEU A 271 19.06 -4.11 -17.40
CA LEU A 271 19.59 -4.71 -18.63
C LEU A 271 21.12 -4.58 -18.67
N VAL A 272 21.79 -5.73 -18.65
CA VAL A 272 23.26 -5.82 -18.73
C VAL A 272 23.69 -5.92 -20.19
N TRP A 273 22.90 -6.61 -21.01
CA TRP A 273 23.24 -6.82 -22.41
C TRP A 273 22.01 -6.87 -23.32
N LEU A 274 22.15 -6.26 -24.50
CA LEU A 274 21.17 -6.30 -25.57
C LEU A 274 21.86 -6.35 -26.93
N GLU A 275 21.25 -7.06 -27.87
CA GLU A 275 21.64 -6.96 -29.28
C GLU A 275 21.30 -5.58 -29.86
N PRO A 276 22.08 -5.08 -30.83
CA PRO A 276 21.81 -3.83 -31.53
C PRO A 276 20.37 -3.61 -32.00
N ASP A 277 19.77 -4.66 -32.56
CA ASP A 277 18.40 -4.60 -33.08
C ASP A 277 17.37 -4.47 -31.95
N ALA A 278 17.62 -5.11 -30.80
CA ALA A 278 16.80 -4.98 -29.59
C ALA A 278 16.89 -3.57 -29.00
N VAL A 279 18.08 -2.98 -29.00
CA VAL A 279 18.30 -1.59 -28.57
C VAL A 279 17.57 -0.62 -29.51
N CYS A 280 17.64 -0.84 -30.82
CA CYS A 280 16.92 -0.03 -31.79
C CYS A 280 15.41 -0.11 -31.58
N ALA A 281 14.88 -1.30 -31.29
CA ALA A 281 13.47 -1.51 -31.00
C ALA A 281 13.01 -0.73 -29.76
N LEU A 282 13.73 -0.82 -28.64
CA LEU A 282 13.42 -0.07 -27.41
C LEU A 282 13.60 1.45 -27.58
N SER A 283 14.66 1.87 -28.28
CA SER A 283 14.95 3.30 -28.51
C SER A 283 13.97 3.97 -29.47
N ALA A 284 13.32 3.22 -30.37
CA ALA A 284 12.25 3.74 -31.21
C ALA A 284 11.06 4.24 -30.39
N HIS A 285 10.84 3.68 -29.20
CA HIS A 285 9.78 4.06 -28.30
C HIS A 285 10.00 5.42 -27.63
N ALA A 286 11.23 5.69 -27.17
CA ALA A 286 11.62 6.97 -26.56
C ALA A 286 11.42 8.17 -27.51
N ARG A 287 11.49 7.94 -28.82
CA ARG A 287 11.27 8.96 -29.86
C ARG A 287 9.80 9.29 -30.11
N SER A 288 8.85 8.53 -29.56
CA SER A 288 7.41 8.74 -29.80
C SER A 288 6.80 9.94 -29.06
N GLY A 289 7.60 10.71 -28.29
CA GLY A 289 7.14 11.91 -27.59
C GLY A 289 6.16 11.64 -26.44
N ARG A 290 5.99 10.36 -26.07
CA ARG A 290 5.30 9.94 -24.85
C ARG A 290 6.33 9.95 -23.73
N GLU A 291 6.03 10.61 -22.62
CA GLU A 291 6.88 10.70 -21.40
C GLU A 291 7.04 9.35 -20.70
N ILE A 292 7.39 8.30 -21.44
CA ILE A 292 7.66 6.98 -20.92
C ILE A 292 9.12 7.00 -20.56
N LEU A 293 9.39 7.13 -19.27
CA LEU A 293 10.72 7.14 -18.70
C LEU A 293 11.31 5.73 -18.84
N VAL A 294 11.97 5.47 -19.98
CA VAL A 294 12.73 4.24 -20.21
C VAL A 294 14.12 4.43 -19.60
N ARG A 295 14.33 3.86 -18.42
CA ARG A 295 15.64 3.88 -17.75
C ARG A 295 16.46 2.67 -18.18
N LEU A 296 17.64 2.93 -18.73
CA LEU A 296 18.57 1.95 -19.30
C LEU A 296 19.97 2.00 -18.66
N SER A 297 20.06 2.46 -17.41
CA SER A 297 21.33 2.73 -16.71
C SER A 297 22.29 1.54 -16.56
N GLY A 298 21.83 0.30 -16.75
CA GLY A 298 22.63 -0.93 -16.59
C GLY A 298 23.52 -1.31 -17.79
N LEU A 299 23.36 -0.70 -18.96
CA LEU A 299 24.09 -1.07 -20.20
C LEU A 299 25.58 -0.63 -20.22
N ALA A 300 26.17 -0.30 -19.07
CA ALA A 300 27.43 0.42 -18.95
C ALA A 300 28.73 -0.43 -19.00
N ASP A 301 28.68 -1.76 -19.21
CA ASP A 301 29.88 -2.61 -19.17
C ASP A 301 30.70 -2.63 -20.50
N PRO A 302 32.06 -2.57 -20.45
CA PRO A 302 32.86 -1.91 -21.48
C PRO A 302 33.04 -2.58 -22.86
N PRO A 303 33.07 -3.90 -23.06
CA PRO A 303 33.38 -4.43 -24.41
C PRO A 303 32.21 -4.32 -25.39
N HIS A 304 30.98 -4.08 -24.90
CA HIS A 304 29.77 -3.98 -25.72
C HIS A 304 29.06 -2.62 -25.61
N ALA A 305 29.28 -1.88 -24.52
CA ALA A 305 28.76 -0.52 -24.36
C ALA A 305 29.22 0.41 -25.49
N GLU A 306 30.45 0.27 -26.03
CA GLU A 306 30.94 1.16 -27.09
C GLU A 306 30.27 0.90 -28.45
N ALA A 307 29.94 -0.36 -28.77
CA ALA A 307 29.22 -0.72 -30.00
C ALA A 307 27.75 -0.29 -29.90
N THR A 308 27.12 -0.58 -28.77
CA THR A 308 25.74 -0.19 -28.47
C THR A 308 25.58 1.33 -28.39
N ALA A 309 26.50 2.04 -27.71
CA ALA A 309 26.51 3.49 -27.63
C ALA A 309 26.78 4.16 -28.98
N ARG A 310 27.66 3.58 -29.83
CA ARG A 310 27.88 4.09 -31.19
C ARG A 310 26.63 3.91 -32.06
N GLU A 311 25.89 2.82 -31.94
CA GLU A 311 24.64 2.64 -32.68
C GLU A 311 23.49 3.49 -32.14
N ILE A 312 23.38 3.68 -30.82
CA ILE A 312 22.45 4.63 -30.19
C ILE A 312 22.80 6.05 -30.64
N ALA A 313 24.07 6.47 -30.63
CA ALA A 313 24.49 7.80 -31.06
C ALA A 313 24.28 8.04 -32.57
N VAL A 314 24.38 7.00 -33.39
CA VAL A 314 24.17 7.10 -34.86
C VAL A 314 22.68 7.03 -35.23
N ARG A 315 21.83 6.35 -34.45
CA ARG A 315 20.42 6.06 -34.82
C ARG A 315 19.34 6.55 -33.83
N GLY A 316 19.71 7.00 -32.63
CA GLY A 316 18.80 7.26 -31.51
C GLY A 316 19.19 8.49 -30.68
N ALA A 317 18.85 9.69 -31.17
CA ALA A 317 18.84 10.89 -30.34
C ALA A 317 17.57 10.87 -29.45
N GLY A 318 17.72 10.69 -28.14
CA GLY A 318 16.61 10.76 -27.18
C GLY A 318 16.67 9.79 -25.99
N VAL A 319 17.71 8.97 -25.86
CA VAL A 319 17.96 8.19 -24.64
C VAL A 319 18.77 9.07 -23.70
N ASP A 320 18.22 9.42 -22.53
CA ASP A 320 19.00 9.99 -21.42
C ASP A 320 19.91 8.89 -20.86
N ALA A 321 20.99 8.61 -21.59
CA ALA A 321 22.14 7.91 -21.06
C ALA A 321 22.91 8.93 -20.22
N GLU A 322 22.63 9.00 -18.91
CA GLU A 322 23.59 9.57 -17.98
C GLU A 322 24.83 8.66 -18.00
N TYR A 323 25.89 9.16 -18.65
CA TYR A 323 27.23 8.59 -18.68
C TYR A 323 28.00 8.89 -17.39
#